data_AF-A0A832GXF7-F1
#
_entry.id   AF-A0A832GXF7-F1
#
_cell.length_a   1.000
_cell.length_b   1.000
_cell.length_c   1.000
_cell.angle_alpha   90.00
_cell.angle_beta   90.00
_cell.angle_gamma   90.00
#
_symmetry.space_group_name_H-M   'P 1'
#
loop_
_entity.id
_entity.type
_entity.pdbx_description
1 polymer ?
#
loop_
_entity_poly.entity_id
_entity_poly.type
_entity_poly.pdbx_seq_one_letter_code
_entity_poly.pdbx_strand_id
1 'polypeptide(L)'
;MSESFLDWFVEQRREKGLKMVEQHMLEVLRCVNSLHELLREWAGGRADLLPAYNAVKVHEGVADKVRRETARLLAGGGEGDAVERTFLLRLMGRVDRVADWALEAARILAVLNGREIPHGIRETFLRFGPKLEAIAEAAYKAIKMLRQSPLEALDAADEVERLEEEIDNLYAESRGCLLELAAGLPAPTVVLLFEALNALENAADACEDTCDIVRELVVRLS
;
A
#
# COMPACT_ATOMS: atom_id res chain seq x y z
N MET A 1 15.12 29.73 28.06
CA MET A 1 13.94 28.84 27.87
C MET A 1 14.43 27.44 28.13
N SER A 2 13.89 26.76 29.14
CA SER A 2 14.41 25.48 29.63
C SER A 2 14.24 24.37 28.58
N GLU A 3 15.23 23.48 28.45
CA GLU A 3 15.24 22.29 27.56
C GLU A 3 13.90 21.53 27.58
N SER A 4 13.30 21.36 28.76
CA SER A 4 11.97 20.76 28.98
C SER A 4 10.82 21.31 28.12
N PHE A 5 10.86 22.58 27.72
CA PHE A 5 9.80 23.17 26.88
C PHE A 5 10.01 22.84 25.40
N LEU A 6 11.27 22.77 24.96
CA LEU A 6 11.61 22.37 23.59
C LEU A 6 11.31 20.88 23.39
N ASP A 7 11.69 20.03 24.35
CA ASP A 7 11.43 18.59 24.32
C ASP A 7 9.93 18.29 24.24
N TRP A 8 9.11 19.04 24.99
CA TRP A 8 7.65 18.92 24.92
C TRP A 8 7.09 19.25 23.53
N PHE A 9 7.63 20.28 22.85
CA PHE A 9 7.20 20.62 21.49
C PHE A 9 7.59 19.57 20.46
N VAL A 10 8.77 18.97 20.60
CA VAL A 10 9.23 17.86 19.75
C VAL A 10 8.30 16.66 19.91
N GLU A 11 8.01 16.27 21.15
CA GLU A 11 7.12 15.15 21.47
C GLU A 11 5.71 15.35 20.90
N GLN A 12 5.11 16.53 21.09
CA GLN A 12 3.78 16.85 20.56
C GLN A 12 3.73 16.79 19.03
N ARG A 13 4.79 17.27 18.36
CA ARG A 13 4.87 17.22 16.90
C ARG A 13 5.04 15.78 16.41
N ARG A 14 5.85 14.98 17.09
CA ARG A 14 6.05 13.56 16.78
C ARG A 14 4.75 12.79 16.88
N GLU A 15 4.03 12.91 18.00
CA GLU A 15 2.73 12.24 18.19
C GLU A 15 1.73 12.66 17.10
N LYS A 16 1.69 13.95 16.78
CA LYS A 16 0.84 14.44 15.68
C LYS A 16 1.25 13.86 14.32
N GLY A 17 2.55 13.78 14.04
CA GLY A 17 3.10 13.19 12.82
C GLY A 17 2.74 11.72 12.69
N LEU A 18 2.98 10.91 13.72
CA LEU A 18 2.61 9.49 13.76
C LEU A 18 1.11 9.28 13.58
N LYS A 19 0.28 10.10 14.23
CA LYS A 19 -1.18 10.06 14.05
C LYS A 19 -1.60 10.35 12.61
N MET A 20 -0.94 11.30 11.94
CA MET A 20 -1.24 11.58 10.53
C MET A 20 -0.75 10.46 9.60
N VAL A 21 0.37 9.81 9.90
CA VAL A 21 0.83 8.62 9.17
C VAL A 21 -0.15 7.45 9.37
N GLU A 22 -0.65 7.22 10.59
CA GLU A 22 -1.71 6.23 10.86
C GLU A 22 -2.97 6.52 10.04
N GLN A 23 -3.41 7.79 10.01
CA GLN A 23 -4.55 8.21 9.18
C GLN A 23 -4.28 8.01 7.69
N HIS A 24 -3.08 8.30 7.23
CA HIS A 24 -2.68 8.09 5.84
C HIS A 24 -2.77 6.61 5.46
N MET A 25 -2.18 5.72 6.27
CA MET A 25 -2.22 4.27 6.04
C MET A 25 -3.66 3.72 6.08
N LEU A 26 -4.54 4.29 6.91
CA LEU A 26 -5.96 3.90 6.91
C LEU A 26 -6.65 4.21 5.58
N GLU A 27 -6.35 5.34 4.94
CA GLU A 27 -6.90 5.67 3.62
C GLU A 27 -6.27 4.81 2.51
N VAL A 28 -4.98 4.48 2.64
CA VAL A 28 -4.31 3.50 1.78
C VAL A 28 -4.98 2.13 1.86
N LEU A 29 -5.27 1.63 3.07
CA LEU A 29 -6.00 0.37 3.26
C LEU A 29 -7.37 0.41 2.54
N ARG A 30 -8.11 1.52 2.64
CA ARG A 30 -9.38 1.68 1.91
C ARG A 30 -9.20 1.69 0.38
N CYS A 31 -8.09 2.24 -0.10
CA CYS A 31 -7.71 2.17 -1.52
C CYS A 31 -7.50 0.71 -1.97
N VAL A 32 -6.77 -0.07 -1.17
CA VAL A 32 -6.54 -1.51 -1.42
C VAL A 32 -7.85 -2.31 -1.38
N ASN A 33 -8.72 -2.07 -0.40
CA ASN A 33 -10.03 -2.72 -0.34
C ASN A 33 -10.89 -2.41 -1.58
N SER A 34 -10.82 -1.16 -2.06
CA SER A 34 -11.51 -0.76 -3.30
C SER A 34 -10.93 -1.45 -4.53
N LEU A 35 -9.62 -1.72 -4.55
CA LEU A 35 -8.97 -2.51 -5.60
C LEU A 35 -9.42 -3.97 -5.55
N HIS A 36 -9.56 -4.57 -4.37
CA HIS A 36 -10.12 -5.92 -4.26
C HIS A 36 -11.53 -6.00 -4.84
N GLU A 37 -12.40 -5.04 -4.54
CA GLU A 37 -13.73 -4.97 -5.16
C GLU A 37 -13.64 -4.84 -6.70
N LEU A 38 -12.72 -4.02 -7.20
CA LEU A 38 -12.47 -3.91 -8.65
C LEU A 38 -11.99 -5.24 -9.26
N LEU A 39 -11.08 -5.96 -8.60
CA LEU A 39 -10.61 -7.27 -9.03
C LEU A 39 -11.75 -8.28 -9.10
N ARG A 40 -12.67 -8.25 -8.13
CA ARG A 40 -13.87 -9.10 -8.11
C ARG A 40 -14.77 -8.85 -9.30
N GLU A 41 -15.09 -7.58 -9.57
CA GLU A 41 -15.91 -7.19 -10.73
C GLU A 41 -15.22 -7.52 -12.06
N TRP A 42 -13.93 -7.23 -12.17
CA TRP A 42 -13.13 -7.51 -13.38
C TRP A 42 -13.03 -9.02 -13.65
N ALA A 43 -12.85 -9.83 -12.60
CA ALA A 43 -12.80 -11.27 -12.73
C ALA A 43 -14.15 -11.86 -13.18
N GLY A 44 -15.26 -11.30 -12.69
CA GLY A 44 -16.63 -11.61 -13.14
C GLY A 44 -16.87 -11.30 -14.62
N GLY A 45 -16.08 -10.41 -15.21
CA GLY A 45 -15.98 -10.20 -16.65
C GLY A 45 -16.51 -8.86 -17.12
N ARG A 46 -17.46 -8.85 -18.08
CA ARG A 46 -17.99 -7.60 -18.65
C ARG A 46 -18.94 -6.91 -17.66
N ALA A 47 -18.36 -6.40 -16.57
CA ALA A 47 -19.03 -5.56 -15.58
C ALA A 47 -18.70 -4.09 -15.85
N ASP A 48 -19.58 -3.20 -15.38
CA ASP A 48 -19.25 -1.79 -15.27
C ASP A 48 -18.25 -1.60 -14.13
N LEU A 49 -16.97 -1.49 -14.47
CA LEU A 49 -15.89 -1.29 -13.49
C LEU A 49 -15.80 0.16 -13.00
N LEU A 50 -16.52 1.09 -13.62
CA LEU A 50 -16.39 2.52 -13.35
C LEU A 50 -16.66 2.87 -11.88
N PRO A 51 -17.67 2.30 -11.18
CA PRO A 51 -17.88 2.56 -9.76
C PRO A 51 -16.70 2.13 -8.89
N ALA A 52 -16.22 0.89 -9.04
CA ALA A 52 -15.09 0.36 -8.27
C ALA A 52 -13.79 1.12 -8.57
N TYR A 53 -13.54 1.42 -9.85
CA TYR A 53 -12.37 2.20 -10.27
C TYR A 53 -12.37 3.62 -9.70
N ASN A 54 -13.53 4.28 -9.69
CA ASN A 54 -13.65 5.60 -9.08
C ASN A 54 -13.45 5.56 -7.55
N ALA A 55 -13.86 4.49 -6.88
CA ALA A 55 -13.61 4.32 -5.45
C ALA A 55 -12.10 4.26 -5.16
N VAL A 56 -11.33 3.47 -5.91
CA VAL A 56 -9.85 3.43 -5.81
C VAL A 56 -9.26 4.84 -5.96
N LYS A 57 -9.64 5.57 -7.01
CA LYS A 57 -9.17 6.95 -7.25
C LYS A 57 -9.53 7.92 -6.13
N VAL A 58 -10.72 7.80 -5.56
CA VAL A 58 -11.16 8.67 -4.47
C VAL A 58 -10.30 8.42 -3.23
N HIS A 59 -10.06 7.16 -2.87
CA HIS A 59 -9.25 6.82 -1.70
C HIS A 59 -7.77 7.19 -1.88
N GLU A 60 -7.18 6.96 -3.05
CA GLU A 60 -5.83 7.45 -3.38
C GLU A 60 -5.76 8.99 -3.25
N GLY A 61 -6.70 9.72 -3.84
CA GLY A 61 -6.71 11.19 -3.75
C GLY A 61 -6.88 11.72 -2.32
N VAL A 62 -7.61 11.01 -1.47
CA VAL A 62 -7.70 11.33 -0.03
C VAL A 62 -6.38 11.02 0.68
N ALA A 63 -5.76 9.87 0.41
CA ALA A 63 -4.46 9.50 0.97
C ALA A 63 -3.38 10.53 0.61
N ASP A 64 -3.27 10.90 -0.67
CA ASP A 64 -2.33 11.91 -1.17
C ASP A 64 -2.59 13.30 -0.55
N LYS A 65 -3.84 13.65 -0.25
CA LYS A 65 -4.15 14.86 0.52
C LYS A 65 -3.57 14.80 1.95
N VAL A 66 -3.77 13.69 2.67
CA VAL A 66 -3.21 13.50 4.02
C VAL A 66 -1.68 13.53 3.98
N ARG A 67 -1.06 12.88 2.98
CA ARG A 67 0.38 12.93 2.74
C ARG A 67 0.89 14.37 2.63
N ARG A 68 0.30 15.18 1.76
CA ARG A 68 0.70 16.58 1.55
C ARG A 68 0.52 17.44 2.80
N GLU A 69 -0.57 17.25 3.53
CA GLU A 69 -0.82 17.99 4.78
C GLU A 69 0.23 17.65 5.84
N THR A 70 0.61 16.38 5.94
CA THR A 70 1.65 15.96 6.89
C THR A 70 3.03 16.46 6.49
N ALA A 71 3.38 16.41 5.21
CA ALA A 71 4.63 16.97 4.72
C ALA A 71 4.78 18.46 5.06
N ARG A 72 3.70 19.24 4.93
CA ARG A 72 3.66 20.66 5.34
C ARG A 72 3.85 20.83 6.85
N LEU A 73 3.21 19.99 7.67
CA LEU A 73 3.38 20.02 9.12
C LEU A 73 4.84 19.74 9.52
N LEU A 74 5.46 18.75 8.89
CA LEU A 74 6.83 18.32 9.17
C LEU A 74 7.88 19.28 8.58
N ALA A 75 7.52 20.16 7.63
CA ALA A 75 8.44 21.16 7.09
C ALA A 75 8.75 22.30 8.09
N GLY A 76 7.81 22.66 8.98
CA GLY A 76 7.94 23.81 9.89
C GLY A 76 8.64 23.52 11.24
N GLY A 77 9.63 22.63 11.28
CA GLY A 77 10.38 22.24 12.50
C GLY A 77 11.71 22.96 12.68
N GLY A 78 12.42 22.68 13.77
CA GLY A 78 13.74 23.25 14.11
C GLY A 78 14.90 22.28 13.82
N GLU A 79 16.10 22.55 14.33
CA GLU A 79 17.23 21.60 14.22
C GLU A 79 17.03 20.37 15.12
N GLY A 80 16.43 20.56 16.30
CA GLY A 80 16.26 19.51 17.32
C GLY A 80 15.33 18.35 16.92
N ASP A 81 14.45 18.54 15.92
CA ASP A 81 13.51 17.51 15.45
C ASP A 81 13.79 17.04 14.00
N ALA A 82 14.91 17.49 13.40
CA ALA A 82 15.19 17.27 11.98
C ALA A 82 15.31 15.78 11.60
N VAL A 83 15.91 14.97 12.48
CA VAL A 83 16.07 13.53 12.28
C VAL A 83 14.71 12.83 12.30
N GLU A 84 13.91 13.04 13.35
CA GLU A 84 12.58 12.43 13.48
C GLU A 84 11.66 12.82 12.33
N ARG A 85 11.63 14.10 11.94
CA ARG A 85 10.88 14.58 10.77
C ARG A 85 11.27 13.85 9.49
N THR A 86 12.57 13.63 9.29
CA THR A 86 13.08 12.91 8.11
C THR A 86 12.57 11.47 8.09
N PHE A 87 12.55 10.77 9.22
CA PHE A 87 11.99 9.43 9.29
C PHE A 87 10.48 9.39 9.06
N LEU A 88 9.72 10.32 9.65
CA LEU A 88 8.28 10.40 9.43
C LEU A 88 7.94 10.68 7.97
N LEU A 89 8.70 11.58 7.31
CA LEU A 89 8.56 11.85 5.87
C LEU A 89 8.91 10.61 5.03
N ARG A 90 9.95 9.86 5.41
CA ARG A 90 10.36 8.63 4.72
C ARG A 90 9.30 7.53 4.87
N LEU A 91 8.81 7.29 6.09
CA LEU A 91 7.73 6.33 6.36
C LEU A 91 6.49 6.68 5.54
N MET A 92 6.11 7.97 5.55
CA MET A 92 4.99 8.46 4.76
C MET A 92 5.15 8.23 3.26
N GLY A 93 6.34 8.46 2.73
CA GLY A 93 6.64 8.20 1.32
C GLY A 93 6.53 6.72 0.96
N ARG A 94 6.84 5.79 1.88
CA ARG A 94 6.68 4.35 1.66
C ARG A 94 5.21 3.92 1.69
N VAL A 95 4.45 4.41 2.67
CA VAL A 95 2.99 4.17 2.76
C VAL A 95 2.28 4.58 1.47
N ASP A 96 2.64 5.73 0.91
CA ASP A 96 2.03 6.27 -0.31
C ASP A 96 2.18 5.35 -1.53
N ARG A 97 3.32 4.67 -1.65
CA ARG A 97 3.59 3.75 -2.78
C ARG A 97 2.57 2.62 -2.87
N VAL A 98 2.03 2.17 -1.74
CA VAL A 98 0.99 1.12 -1.71
C VAL A 98 -0.25 1.59 -2.49
N ALA A 99 -0.72 2.82 -2.24
CA ALA A 99 -1.88 3.38 -2.95
C ALA A 99 -1.57 3.70 -4.42
N ASP A 100 -0.36 4.20 -4.72
CA ASP A 100 0.08 4.43 -6.10
C ASP A 100 0.02 3.14 -6.93
N TRP A 101 0.58 2.05 -6.41
CA TRP A 101 0.57 0.75 -7.09
C TRP A 101 -0.83 0.14 -7.19
N ALA A 102 -1.65 0.29 -6.14
CA ALA A 102 -3.04 -0.14 -6.18
C ALA A 102 -3.84 0.61 -7.27
N LEU A 103 -3.65 1.92 -7.41
CA LEU A 103 -4.26 2.72 -8.46
C LEU A 103 -3.71 2.34 -9.85
N GLU A 104 -2.44 2.03 -9.96
CA GLU A 104 -1.84 1.59 -11.22
C GLU A 104 -2.44 0.25 -11.70
N ALA A 105 -2.56 -0.74 -10.81
CA ALA A 105 -3.26 -1.99 -11.11
C ALA A 105 -4.70 -1.71 -11.58
N ALA A 106 -5.43 -0.85 -10.88
CA ALA A 106 -6.80 -0.48 -11.24
C ALA A 106 -6.89 0.18 -12.64
N ARG A 107 -5.94 1.07 -13.00
CA ARG A 107 -5.89 1.70 -14.33
C ARG A 107 -5.68 0.68 -15.43
N ILE A 108 -4.74 -0.25 -15.25
CA ILE A 108 -4.43 -1.25 -16.25
C ILE A 108 -5.63 -2.20 -16.44
N LEU A 109 -6.25 -2.64 -15.35
CA LEU A 109 -7.45 -3.48 -15.40
C LEU A 109 -8.64 -2.79 -16.09
N ALA A 110 -8.81 -1.48 -15.87
CA ALA A 110 -9.81 -0.69 -16.58
C ALA A 110 -9.55 -0.64 -18.11
N VAL A 111 -8.29 -0.54 -18.53
CA VAL A 111 -7.90 -0.61 -19.97
C VAL A 111 -8.15 -2.00 -20.55
N LEU A 112 -7.94 -3.05 -19.76
CA LEU A 112 -8.20 -4.44 -20.13
C LEU A 112 -9.69 -4.80 -20.13
N ASN A 113 -10.55 -3.96 -19.56
CA ASN A 113 -11.98 -4.25 -19.46
C ASN A 113 -12.61 -4.46 -20.85
N GLY A 114 -13.51 -5.44 -20.94
CA GLY A 114 -14.17 -5.82 -22.20
C GLY A 114 -13.33 -6.67 -23.14
N ARG A 115 -12.03 -6.89 -22.87
CA ARG A 115 -11.21 -7.84 -23.63
C ARG A 115 -11.59 -9.28 -23.30
N GLU A 116 -11.45 -10.15 -24.28
CA GLU A 116 -11.64 -11.59 -24.11
C GLU A 116 -10.40 -12.20 -23.46
N ILE A 117 -10.41 -12.21 -22.13
CA ILE A 117 -9.34 -12.80 -21.31
C ILE A 117 -9.81 -14.16 -20.78
N PRO A 118 -9.01 -15.24 -20.88
CA PRO A 118 -9.31 -16.55 -20.32
C PRO A 118 -9.72 -16.51 -18.85
N HIS A 119 -10.68 -17.34 -18.47
CA HIS A 119 -11.18 -17.41 -17.08
C HIS A 119 -10.06 -17.70 -16.07
N GLY A 120 -9.17 -18.66 -16.37
CA GLY A 120 -8.07 -19.01 -15.46
C GLY A 120 -7.12 -17.83 -15.16
N ILE A 121 -6.90 -16.96 -16.14
CA ILE A 121 -6.14 -15.72 -15.92
C ILE A 121 -6.93 -14.80 -14.98
N ARG A 122 -8.24 -14.60 -15.22
CA ARG A 122 -9.06 -13.74 -14.35
C ARG A 122 -9.14 -14.21 -12.91
N GLU A 123 -9.29 -15.51 -12.72
CA GLU A 123 -9.29 -16.16 -11.41
C GLU A 123 -7.95 -15.96 -10.68
N THR A 124 -6.84 -15.97 -11.42
CA THR A 124 -5.52 -15.69 -10.88
C THR A 124 -5.44 -14.28 -10.28
N PHE A 125 -5.94 -13.26 -11.00
CA PHE A 125 -6.02 -11.89 -10.49
C PHE A 125 -6.93 -11.77 -9.26
N LEU A 126 -8.07 -12.47 -9.26
CA LEU A 126 -9.00 -12.46 -8.12
C LEU A 126 -8.34 -12.95 -6.82
N ARG A 127 -7.41 -13.91 -6.90
CA ARG A 127 -6.68 -14.44 -5.73
C ARG A 127 -5.81 -13.39 -5.02
N PHE A 128 -5.37 -12.33 -5.72
CA PHE A 128 -4.57 -11.27 -5.11
C PHE A 128 -5.38 -10.40 -4.14
N GLY A 129 -6.64 -10.13 -4.46
CA GLY A 129 -7.50 -9.22 -3.70
C GLY A 129 -7.47 -9.44 -2.18
N PRO A 130 -7.88 -10.61 -1.66
CA PRO A 130 -7.89 -10.87 -0.22
C PRO A 130 -6.48 -10.88 0.41
N LYS A 131 -5.44 -11.24 -0.35
CA LYS A 131 -4.06 -11.22 0.16
C LYS A 131 -3.54 -9.78 0.31
N LEU A 132 -3.83 -8.93 -0.67
CA LEU A 132 -3.49 -7.50 -0.62
C LEU A 132 -4.22 -6.78 0.53
N GLU A 133 -5.48 -7.11 0.78
CA GLU A 133 -6.19 -6.59 1.96
C GLU A 133 -5.50 -7.02 3.27
N ALA A 134 -5.15 -8.30 3.39
CA ALA A 134 -4.53 -8.83 4.59
C ALA A 134 -3.17 -8.17 4.88
N ILE A 135 -2.29 -8.04 3.87
CA ILE A 135 -0.99 -7.40 4.06
C ILE A 135 -1.12 -5.90 4.36
N ALA A 136 -2.06 -5.20 3.73
CA ALA A 136 -2.33 -3.79 4.01
C ALA A 136 -2.92 -3.59 5.42
N GLU A 137 -3.76 -4.51 5.90
CA GLU A 137 -4.29 -4.48 7.27
C GLU A 137 -3.19 -4.73 8.31
N ALA A 138 -2.28 -5.68 8.04
CA ALA A 138 -1.11 -5.93 8.88
C ALA A 138 -0.16 -4.72 8.92
N ALA A 139 0.11 -4.07 7.78
CA ALA A 139 0.91 -2.84 7.72
C ALA A 139 0.24 -1.66 8.46
N TYR A 140 -1.09 -1.51 8.35
CA TYR A 140 -1.85 -0.56 9.16
C TYR A 140 -1.71 -0.84 10.66
N LYS A 141 -1.80 -2.11 11.06
CA LYS A 141 -1.57 -2.52 12.46
C LYS A 141 -0.16 -2.16 12.92
N ALA A 142 0.87 -2.41 12.11
CA ALA A 142 2.25 -2.07 12.43
C ALA A 142 2.43 -0.56 12.68
N ILE A 143 1.88 0.30 11.81
CA ILE A 143 1.92 1.76 11.98
C ILE A 143 1.14 2.21 13.23
N LYS A 144 -0.02 1.61 13.47
CA LYS A 144 -0.82 1.91 14.66
C LYS A 144 -0.09 1.52 15.94
N MET A 145 0.57 0.36 15.96
CA MET A 145 1.37 -0.10 17.10
C MET A 145 2.64 0.72 17.26
N LEU A 146 3.28 1.19 16.20
CA LEU A 146 4.42 2.09 16.30
C LEU A 146 4.12 3.34 17.15
N ARG A 147 2.88 3.84 17.11
CA ARG A 147 2.43 4.96 17.94
C ARG A 147 2.05 4.55 19.38
N GLN A 148 1.57 3.32 19.59
CA GLN A 148 0.98 2.88 20.87
C GLN A 148 1.92 2.04 21.72
N SER A 149 2.58 1.07 21.10
CA SER A 149 3.49 0.08 21.69
C SER A 149 4.54 -0.30 20.64
N PRO A 150 5.67 0.43 20.52
CA PRO A 150 6.65 0.23 19.46
C PRO A 150 7.18 -1.20 19.33
N LEU A 151 7.38 -1.91 20.45
CA LEU A 151 7.84 -3.30 20.40
C LEU A 151 6.81 -4.24 19.78
N GLU A 152 5.51 -4.04 20.04
CA GLU A 152 4.43 -4.82 19.41
C GLU A 152 4.26 -4.49 17.91
N ALA A 153 4.83 -3.38 17.44
CA ALA A 153 4.86 -3.07 16.01
C ALA A 153 5.74 -4.05 15.22
N LEU A 154 6.73 -4.66 15.87
CA LEU A 154 7.60 -5.67 15.26
C LEU A 154 6.82 -6.94 14.92
N ASP A 155 5.98 -7.42 15.83
CA ASP A 155 5.15 -8.61 15.59
C ASP A 155 4.21 -8.41 14.38
N ALA A 156 3.69 -7.20 14.20
CA ALA A 156 2.86 -6.86 13.05
C ALA A 156 3.68 -6.72 11.76
N ALA A 157 4.93 -6.25 11.84
CA ALA A 157 5.85 -6.21 10.71
C ALA A 157 6.25 -7.61 10.24
N ASP A 158 6.48 -8.54 11.17
CA ASP A 158 6.82 -9.94 10.85
C ASP A 158 5.64 -10.68 10.17
N GLU A 159 4.40 -10.30 10.50
CA GLU A 159 3.23 -10.80 9.77
C GLU A 159 3.16 -10.23 8.34
N VAL A 160 3.56 -8.96 8.12
CA VAL A 160 3.64 -8.38 6.77
C VAL A 160 4.65 -9.14 5.91
N GLU A 161 5.84 -9.42 6.43
CA GLU A 161 6.88 -10.21 5.73
C GLU A 161 6.37 -11.59 5.33
N ARG A 162 5.70 -12.31 6.25
CA ARG A 162 5.07 -13.60 5.91
C ARG A 162 4.00 -13.50 4.82
N LEU A 163 3.18 -12.45 4.84
CA LEU A 163 2.12 -12.25 3.84
C LEU A 163 2.69 -11.85 2.48
N GLU A 164 3.78 -11.09 2.47
CA GLU A 164 4.55 -10.75 1.27
C GLU A 164 5.07 -12.02 0.60
N GLU A 165 5.72 -12.92 1.34
CA GLU A 165 6.21 -14.20 0.80
C GLU A 165 5.09 -15.03 0.15
N GLU A 166 3.88 -15.01 0.72
CA GLU A 166 2.72 -15.67 0.12
C GLU A 166 2.24 -15.02 -1.19
N ILE A 167 2.34 -13.70 -1.30
CA ILE A 167 1.98 -12.95 -2.51
C ILE A 167 3.03 -13.14 -3.59
N ASP A 168 4.32 -13.18 -3.23
CA ASP A 168 5.43 -13.47 -4.12
C ASP A 168 5.32 -14.85 -4.77
N ASN A 169 4.97 -15.86 -3.97
CA ASN A 169 4.66 -17.19 -4.47
C ASN A 169 3.47 -17.17 -5.44
N LEU A 170 2.39 -16.45 -5.09
CA LEU A 170 1.25 -16.29 -5.98
C LEU A 170 1.63 -15.58 -7.29
N TYR A 171 2.49 -14.57 -7.23
CA TYR A 171 2.98 -13.85 -8.40
C TYR A 171 3.83 -14.75 -9.31
N ALA A 172 4.70 -15.59 -8.76
CA ALA A 172 5.43 -16.61 -9.50
C ALA A 172 4.48 -17.61 -10.20
N GLU A 173 3.49 -18.16 -9.48
CA GLU A 173 2.46 -19.04 -10.05
C GLU A 173 1.69 -18.34 -11.17
N SER A 174 1.32 -17.08 -10.97
CA SER A 174 0.52 -16.28 -11.90
C SER A 174 1.23 -16.06 -13.24
N ARG A 175 2.56 -15.88 -13.22
CA ARG A 175 3.37 -15.78 -14.43
C ARG A 175 3.39 -17.11 -15.21
N GLY A 176 3.42 -18.24 -14.51
CA GLY A 176 3.26 -19.57 -15.13
C GLY A 176 1.89 -19.71 -15.80
N CYS A 177 0.82 -19.31 -15.10
CA CYS A 177 -0.54 -19.29 -15.63
C CYS A 177 -0.67 -18.40 -16.89
N LEU A 178 -0.05 -17.21 -16.90
CA LEU A 178 0.00 -16.36 -18.08
C LEU A 178 0.71 -17.05 -19.25
N LEU A 179 1.85 -17.70 -19.02
CA LEU A 179 2.58 -18.40 -20.07
C LEU A 179 1.74 -19.50 -20.73
N GLU A 180 0.98 -20.26 -19.93
CA GLU A 180 0.16 -21.37 -20.42
C GLU A 180 -1.13 -20.90 -21.12
N LEU A 181 -1.80 -19.89 -20.56
CA LEU A 181 -3.16 -19.50 -20.98
C LEU A 181 -3.19 -18.32 -21.96
N ALA A 182 -2.10 -17.56 -22.11
CA ALA A 182 -2.08 -16.36 -22.94
C ALA A 182 -1.70 -16.60 -24.42
N ALA A 183 -1.45 -17.85 -24.84
CA ALA A 183 -0.96 -18.16 -26.20
C ALA A 183 -1.86 -17.63 -27.34
N GLY A 184 -3.17 -17.51 -27.10
CA GLY A 184 -4.14 -16.97 -28.06
C GLY A 184 -4.40 -15.46 -27.94
N LEU A 185 -3.77 -14.78 -26.98
CA LEU A 185 -4.01 -13.35 -26.74
C LEU A 185 -3.10 -12.46 -27.61
N PRO A 186 -3.58 -11.28 -28.04
CA PRO A 186 -2.72 -10.28 -28.66
C PRO A 186 -1.57 -9.89 -27.72
N ALA A 187 -0.36 -9.75 -28.25
CA ALA A 187 0.81 -9.36 -27.45
C ALA A 187 0.59 -8.12 -26.56
N PRO A 188 -0.07 -7.03 -27.02
CA PRO A 188 -0.36 -5.89 -26.16
C PRO A 188 -1.23 -6.24 -24.94
N THR A 189 -2.17 -7.19 -25.07
CA THR A 189 -3.00 -7.66 -23.95
C THR A 189 -2.15 -8.42 -22.93
N VAL A 190 -1.22 -9.26 -23.40
CA VAL A 190 -0.31 -10.03 -22.52
C VAL A 190 0.61 -9.09 -21.74
N VAL A 191 1.16 -8.06 -22.40
CA VAL A 191 1.98 -7.03 -21.74
C VAL A 191 1.19 -6.34 -20.63
N LEU A 192 -0.03 -5.88 -20.92
CA LEU A 192 -0.86 -5.23 -19.90
C LEU A 192 -1.26 -6.17 -18.76
N LEU A 193 -1.49 -7.46 -19.03
CA LEU A 193 -1.71 -8.44 -17.96
C LEU A 193 -0.47 -8.59 -17.08
N PHE A 194 0.72 -8.67 -17.67
CA PHE A 194 1.96 -8.75 -16.91
C PHE A 194 2.20 -7.48 -16.08
N GLU A 195 2.01 -6.29 -16.66
CA GLU A 195 2.12 -5.02 -15.93
C GLU A 195 1.11 -4.91 -14.78
N ALA A 196 -0.12 -5.41 -14.96
CA ALA A 196 -1.11 -5.45 -13.89
C ALA A 196 -0.70 -6.40 -12.76
N LEU A 197 -0.11 -7.56 -13.07
CA LEU A 197 0.46 -8.44 -12.04
C LEU A 197 1.61 -7.76 -11.28
N ASN A 198 2.52 -7.09 -12.01
CA ASN A 198 3.62 -6.36 -11.38
C ASN A 198 3.10 -5.27 -10.44
N ALA A 199 2.07 -4.53 -10.83
CA ALA A 199 1.48 -3.51 -9.97
C ALA A 199 0.85 -4.10 -8.70
N LEU A 200 0.26 -5.31 -8.76
CA LEU A 200 -0.27 -6.01 -7.59
C LEU A 200 0.85 -6.47 -6.64
N GLU A 201 1.90 -7.10 -7.16
CA GLU A 201 3.10 -7.49 -6.39
C GLU A 201 3.75 -6.25 -5.75
N ASN A 202 3.96 -5.19 -6.51
CA ASN A 202 4.58 -3.96 -6.00
C ASN A 202 3.74 -3.25 -4.91
N ALA A 203 2.42 -3.45 -4.89
CA ALA A 203 1.59 -2.96 -3.79
C ALA A 203 1.84 -3.74 -2.48
N ALA A 204 2.13 -5.04 -2.58
CA ALA A 204 2.53 -5.88 -1.45
C ALA A 204 3.94 -5.56 -0.97
N ASP A 205 4.92 -5.51 -1.89
CA ASP A 205 6.30 -5.07 -1.62
C ASP A 205 6.32 -3.71 -0.90
N ALA A 206 5.51 -2.74 -1.35
CA ALA A 206 5.39 -1.44 -0.70
C ALA A 206 4.89 -1.50 0.77
N CYS A 207 4.14 -2.54 1.15
CA CYS A 207 3.74 -2.78 2.54
C CYS A 207 4.92 -3.30 3.37
N GLU A 208 5.73 -4.21 2.83
CA GLU A 208 6.97 -4.68 3.46
C GLU A 208 7.99 -3.54 3.62
N ASP A 209 8.24 -2.80 2.54
CA ASP A 209 9.05 -1.57 2.49
C ASP A 209 8.67 -0.58 3.61
N THR A 210 7.36 -0.47 3.89
CA THR A 210 6.80 0.37 4.95
C THR A 210 7.16 -0.18 6.33
N CYS A 211 7.02 -1.49 6.52
CA CYS A 211 7.35 -2.19 7.76
C CYS A 211 8.85 -2.20 8.08
N ASP A 212 9.71 -2.17 7.07
CA ASP A 212 11.15 -1.97 7.29
C ASP A 212 11.46 -0.60 7.89
N ILE A 213 10.76 0.45 7.46
CA ILE A 213 10.87 1.76 8.11
C ILE A 213 10.34 1.71 9.55
N VAL A 214 9.26 0.96 9.80
CA VAL A 214 8.75 0.76 11.16
C VAL A 214 9.81 0.10 12.04
N ARG A 215 10.46 -0.97 11.59
CA ARG A 215 11.55 -1.65 12.31
C ARG A 215 12.70 -0.70 12.63
N GLU A 216 13.14 0.10 11.65
CA GLU A 216 14.17 1.13 11.87
C GLU A 216 13.76 2.17 12.92
N LEU A 217 12.49 2.59 12.89
CA LEU A 217 11.95 3.56 13.85
C LEU A 217 11.86 2.98 15.26
N VAL A 218 11.47 1.71 15.43
CA VAL A 218 11.44 1.06 16.74
C VAL A 218 12.84 1.07 17.36
N VAL A 219 13.88 0.69 16.62
CA VAL A 219 15.28 0.72 17.12
C VAL A 219 15.72 2.11 17.57
N ARG A 220 15.21 3.17 16.94
CA ARG A 220 15.56 4.56 17.29
C ARG A 220 14.75 5.14 18.43
N LEU A 221 13.52 4.67 18.61
CA LEU A 221 12.61 5.13 19.66
C LEU A 221 12.73 4.31 20.96
N SER A 222 13.43 3.16 20.90
CA SER A 222 13.80 2.31 22.04
C SER A 222 15.06 2.80 22.73
#